data_AF-A0A7J4J4J2-F1
#
_entry.id   AF-A0A7J4J4J2-F1
#
_cell.length_a   1.000
_cell.length_b   1.000
_cell.length_c   1.000
_cell.angle_alpha   90.00
_cell.angle_beta   90.00
_cell.angle_gamma   90.00
#
_symmetry.space_group_name_H-M   'P 1'
#
loop_
_entity.id
_entity.type
_entity.pdbx_description
1 polymer ?
#
loop_
_entity_poly.entity_id
_entity_poly.type
_entity_poly.pdbx_seq_one_letter_code
_entity_poly.pdbx_strand_id
1 'polypeptide(L)'
;MKTSKTLVFLVITVIVFLCISITLYRHQLNVLRDASLQKSSYGITLGEGVYFVGDPIHIFDIPLEEFSSVSSGDVNDTIYTKNKVKKEVLYENHKIFSVQLSPLKNRIGLFYYPDDSQENLEAKIFNIDQGVYKEIYHSNFHPWNVGGNLQWLGNDHVFFTVHCGSSCQGLILLDVITGKTHSTTIASMSSVKEKSYTIFPDWFSKKEFRFDGLINEMNGEMKDGKAYLVFKMVRDDGAALEEKRFLFTGNSLKFIN
;
A
#
# COMPACT_ATOMS: atom_id res chain seq x y z
N MET A 1 8.74 47.57 -54.58
CA MET A 1 8.13 46.43 -53.85
C MET A 1 8.58 45.10 -54.45
N LYS A 2 9.66 44.48 -53.94
CA LYS A 2 10.13 43.13 -54.37
C LYS A 2 10.47 42.19 -53.20
N THR A 3 10.25 42.63 -51.95
CA THR A 3 10.68 41.95 -50.72
C THR A 3 9.70 40.89 -50.19
N SER A 4 8.49 40.79 -50.73
CA SER A 4 7.45 39.90 -50.18
C SER A 4 7.67 38.41 -50.48
N LYS A 5 8.21 38.05 -51.65
CA LYS A 5 8.35 36.64 -52.05
C LYS A 5 9.45 35.91 -51.27
N THR A 6 10.54 36.60 -50.95
CA THR A 6 11.67 36.02 -50.22
C THR A 6 11.31 35.70 -48.77
N LEU A 7 10.51 36.55 -48.13
CA LEU A 7 10.06 36.34 -46.75
C LEU A 7 9.14 35.11 -46.64
N VAL A 8 8.20 34.97 -47.59
CA VAL A 8 7.27 33.82 -47.62
C VAL A 8 8.04 32.51 -47.81
N PHE A 9 9.04 32.49 -48.69
CA PHE A 9 9.87 31.31 -48.90
C PHE A 9 10.67 30.93 -47.65
N LEU A 10 11.22 31.90 -46.93
CA LEU A 10 11.98 31.65 -45.69
C LEU A 10 11.09 31.04 -44.60
N VAL A 11 9.88 31.56 -44.41
CA VAL A 11 8.92 31.07 -43.40
C VAL A 11 8.51 29.63 -43.70
N ILE A 12 8.23 29.30 -44.96
CA ILE A 12 7.86 27.93 -45.35
C ILE A 12 9.01 26.96 -45.06
N THR A 13 10.25 27.33 -45.38
CA THR A 13 11.42 26.48 -45.13
C THR A 13 11.63 26.21 -43.64
N VAL A 14 11.44 27.21 -42.78
CA VAL A 14 11.55 27.05 -41.32
C VAL A 14 10.48 26.11 -40.78
N ILE A 15 9.23 26.22 -41.25
CA ILE A 15 8.13 25.35 -40.83
C ILE A 15 8.40 23.89 -41.23
N VAL A 16 8.84 23.66 -42.47
CA VAL A 16 9.17 22.32 -42.95
C VAL A 16 10.30 21.71 -42.12
N PHE A 17 11.33 22.49 -41.80
CA PHE A 17 12.45 22.01 -40.98
C PHE A 17 11.99 21.63 -39.56
N LEU A 18 11.15 22.46 -38.92
CA LEU A 18 10.57 22.18 -37.61
C LEU A 18 9.74 20.88 -37.62
N CYS A 19 8.89 20.68 -38.64
CA CYS A 19 8.10 19.45 -38.76
C CYS A 19 8.97 18.20 -38.89
N ILE A 20 10.06 18.26 -39.67
CA ILE A 20 11.00 17.15 -39.83
C ILE A 20 11.70 16.86 -38.50
N SER A 21 12.20 17.89 -37.80
CA SER A 21 12.85 17.72 -36.50
C SER A 21 11.93 17.10 -35.45
N ILE A 22 10.66 17.52 -35.37
CA ILE A 22 9.67 16.95 -34.44
C ILE A 22 9.41 15.48 -34.77
N THR A 23 9.34 15.13 -36.06
CA THR A 23 9.07 13.75 -36.50
C THR A 23 10.24 12.83 -36.18
N LEU A 24 11.47 13.29 -36.44
CA LEU A 24 12.69 12.55 -36.09
C LEU A 24 12.84 12.37 -34.57
N TYR A 25 12.53 13.41 -33.79
CA TYR A 25 12.56 13.35 -32.33
C TYR A 25 11.53 12.34 -31.79
N ARG A 26 10.29 12.35 -32.30
CA ARG A 26 9.28 11.33 -31.96
C ARG A 26 9.73 9.91 -32.32
N HIS A 27 10.37 9.74 -33.48
CA HIS A 27 10.85 8.43 -33.89
C HIS A 27 11.94 7.92 -32.93
N GLN A 28 12.92 8.76 -32.56
CA GLN A 28 13.95 8.37 -31.61
C GLN A 28 13.38 8.03 -30.22
N LEU A 29 12.39 8.78 -29.73
CA LEU A 29 11.71 8.45 -28.48
C LEU A 29 11.02 7.08 -28.54
N ASN A 30 10.39 6.75 -29.67
CA ASN A 30 9.75 5.44 -29.84
C ASN A 30 10.79 4.30 -29.90
N VAL A 31 11.92 4.49 -30.58
CA VAL A 31 13.00 3.48 -30.62
C VAL A 31 13.59 3.25 -29.23
N LEU A 32 13.79 4.31 -28.44
CA LEU A 32 14.28 4.19 -27.06
C LEU A 32 13.25 3.51 -26.15
N ARG A 33 11.95 3.80 -26.34
CA ARG A 33 10.86 3.11 -25.65
C ARG A 33 10.84 1.62 -25.99
N ASP A 34 10.90 1.25 -27.26
CA ASP A 34 10.88 -0.15 -27.71
C ASP A 34 12.14 -0.91 -27.25
N ALA A 35 13.31 -0.25 -27.27
CA ALA A 35 14.54 -0.82 -26.74
C ALA A 35 14.51 -1.02 -25.21
N SER A 36 13.78 -0.16 -24.47
CA SER A 36 13.56 -0.35 -23.03
C SER A 36 12.62 -1.52 -22.74
N LEU A 37 11.60 -1.74 -23.58
CA LEU A 37 10.63 -2.83 -23.46
C LEU A 37 11.20 -4.21 -23.80
N GLN A 38 12.33 -4.27 -24.53
CA GLN A 38 12.94 -5.54 -24.93
C GLN A 38 13.89 -6.12 -23.86
N LYS A 39 14.15 -5.38 -22.77
CA LYS A 39 14.98 -5.84 -21.66
C LYS A 39 14.10 -6.53 -20.61
N SER A 40 14.23 -7.85 -20.52
CA SER A 40 13.86 -8.67 -19.35
C SER A 40 12.38 -9.06 -19.19
N SER A 41 11.95 -10.06 -19.96
CA SER A 41 10.94 -11.02 -19.50
C SER A 41 11.63 -12.33 -19.12
N TYR A 42 12.21 -12.39 -17.91
CA TYR A 42 12.66 -13.66 -17.36
C TYR A 42 11.45 -14.39 -16.77
N GLY A 43 11.24 -15.64 -17.19
CA GLY A 43 10.27 -16.52 -16.56
C GLY A 43 10.83 -17.04 -15.23
N ILE A 44 10.13 -16.80 -14.13
CA ILE A 44 10.50 -17.35 -12.82
C ILE A 44 9.52 -18.48 -12.50
N THR A 45 10.06 -19.67 -12.22
CA THR A 45 9.29 -20.84 -11.80
C THR A 45 9.20 -20.84 -10.28
N LEU A 46 8.10 -20.33 -9.73
CA LEU A 46 7.78 -20.44 -8.31
C LEU A 46 6.59 -21.38 -8.17
N GLY A 47 6.83 -22.58 -7.62
CA GLY A 47 5.87 -23.46 -6.95
C GLY A 47 4.63 -23.98 -7.70
N GLU A 48 3.91 -23.15 -8.46
CA GLU A 48 2.57 -23.45 -9.00
C GLU A 48 2.29 -22.78 -10.37
N GLY A 49 3.32 -22.33 -11.10
CA GLY A 49 3.16 -21.84 -12.48
C GLY A 49 4.37 -21.07 -12.99
N VAL A 50 4.53 -21.02 -14.32
CA VAL A 50 5.49 -20.12 -14.99
C VAL A 50 4.86 -18.73 -15.01
N TYR A 51 5.51 -17.78 -14.34
CA TYR A 51 5.12 -16.36 -14.39
C TYR A 51 6.11 -15.58 -15.26
N PHE A 52 5.59 -14.66 -16.05
CA PHE A 52 6.40 -13.70 -16.79
C PHE A 52 6.53 -12.43 -15.96
N VAL A 53 7.75 -11.91 -15.83
CA VAL A 53 7.97 -10.57 -15.26
C VAL A 53 7.71 -9.55 -16.36
N GLY A 54 6.80 -8.62 -16.13
CA GLY A 54 6.52 -7.49 -17.02
C GLY A 54 7.05 -6.17 -16.44
N ASP A 55 6.99 -5.11 -17.24
CA ASP A 55 7.41 -3.78 -16.80
C ASP A 55 6.61 -3.30 -15.57
N PRO A 56 7.23 -2.52 -14.67
CA PRO A 56 6.54 -1.92 -13.55
C PRO A 56 5.29 -1.14 -13.97
N ILE A 57 4.31 -1.08 -13.09
CA ILE A 57 3.04 -0.37 -13.31
C ILE A 57 2.83 0.68 -12.23
N HIS A 58 2.35 1.86 -12.62
CA HIS A 58 1.96 2.87 -11.66
C HIS A 58 0.66 2.45 -10.96
N ILE A 59 0.54 2.66 -9.65
CA ILE A 59 -0.61 2.21 -8.85
C ILE A 59 -1.96 2.71 -9.39
N PHE A 60 -2.00 3.93 -9.92
CA PHE A 60 -3.22 4.53 -10.47
C PHE A 60 -3.57 4.08 -11.90
N ASP A 61 -2.67 3.36 -12.57
CA ASP A 61 -2.95 2.72 -13.85
C ASP A 61 -3.65 1.36 -13.68
N ILE A 62 -3.75 0.85 -12.45
CA ILE A 62 -4.46 -0.39 -12.13
C ILE A 62 -5.96 -0.09 -12.00
N PRO A 63 -6.84 -0.74 -12.79
CA PRO A 63 -8.28 -0.57 -12.63
C PRO A 63 -8.76 -1.04 -11.24
N LEU A 64 -9.74 -0.35 -10.66
CA LEU A 64 -10.25 -0.62 -9.30
C LEU A 64 -10.79 -2.05 -9.15
N GLU A 65 -11.41 -2.58 -10.19
CA GLU A 65 -11.93 -3.93 -10.25
C GLU A 65 -10.82 -5.00 -10.25
N GLU A 66 -9.59 -4.62 -10.57
CA GLU A 66 -8.43 -5.50 -10.62
C GLU A 66 -7.53 -5.39 -9.39
N PHE A 67 -7.87 -4.56 -8.40
CA PHE A 67 -7.06 -4.42 -7.19
C PHE A 67 -6.96 -5.70 -6.35
N SER A 68 -7.88 -6.67 -6.52
CA SER A 68 -7.73 -8.00 -5.91
C SER A 68 -6.55 -8.80 -6.44
N SER A 69 -5.99 -8.39 -7.59
CA SER A 69 -4.76 -8.94 -8.16
C SER A 69 -3.49 -8.29 -7.60
N VAL A 70 -3.62 -7.29 -6.73
CA VAL A 70 -2.50 -6.66 -6.03
C VAL A 70 -2.28 -7.39 -4.70
N SER A 71 -1.05 -7.83 -4.46
CA SER A 71 -0.65 -8.55 -3.26
C SER A 71 0.72 -8.08 -2.77
N SER A 72 0.99 -8.22 -1.48
CA SER A 72 2.35 -8.13 -0.98
C SER A 72 3.19 -9.26 -1.59
N GLY A 73 4.34 -8.91 -2.16
CA GLY A 73 5.34 -9.84 -2.67
C GLY A 73 6.33 -10.27 -1.58
N ASP A 74 7.51 -10.73 -2.00
CA ASP A 74 8.62 -11.01 -1.09
C ASP A 74 9.18 -9.68 -0.55
N VAL A 75 9.45 -9.62 0.75
CA VAL A 75 10.12 -8.51 1.49
C VAL A 75 9.85 -7.11 0.90
N ASN A 76 8.79 -6.45 1.38
CA ASN A 76 8.49 -5.03 1.15
C ASN A 76 8.14 -4.63 -0.30
N ASP A 77 7.84 -5.59 -1.17
CA ASP A 77 7.38 -5.32 -2.53
C ASP A 77 5.85 -5.45 -2.64
N THR A 78 5.25 -4.63 -3.50
CA THR A 78 3.85 -4.75 -3.91
C THR A 78 3.79 -5.24 -5.35
N ILE A 79 3.09 -6.35 -5.59
CA ILE A 79 3.05 -7.03 -6.88
C ILE A 79 1.62 -7.07 -7.42
N TYR A 80 1.46 -6.72 -8.68
CA TYR A 80 0.23 -6.90 -9.43
C TYR A 80 0.36 -8.12 -10.35
N THR A 81 -0.56 -9.07 -10.23
CA THR A 81 -0.54 -10.33 -11.00
C THR A 81 -1.79 -10.48 -11.86
N LYS A 82 -1.63 -10.48 -13.19
CA LYS A 82 -2.72 -10.73 -14.14
C LYS A 82 -2.26 -11.59 -15.30
N ASN A 83 -3.05 -12.59 -15.66
CA ASN A 83 -2.78 -13.48 -16.80
C ASN A 83 -1.37 -14.10 -16.76
N LYS A 84 -0.91 -14.54 -15.57
CA LYS A 84 0.44 -15.05 -15.29
C LYS A 84 1.59 -14.04 -15.53
N VAL A 85 1.27 -12.76 -15.71
CA VAL A 85 2.25 -11.67 -15.71
C VAL A 85 2.28 -11.04 -14.33
N LYS A 86 3.48 -10.93 -13.75
CA LYS A 86 3.74 -10.21 -12.51
C LYS A 86 4.39 -8.87 -12.85
N LYS A 87 3.90 -7.79 -12.26
CA LYS A 87 4.46 -6.45 -12.38
C LYS A 87 4.70 -5.89 -10.99
N GLU A 88 5.83 -5.23 -10.80
CA GLU A 88 6.05 -4.40 -9.61
C GLU A 88 5.13 -3.18 -9.67
N VAL A 89 4.50 -2.86 -8.54
CA VAL A 89 3.61 -1.71 -8.42
C VAL A 89 4.35 -0.56 -7.78
N LEU A 90 4.38 0.59 -8.47
CA LEU A 90 5.11 1.78 -8.06
C LEU A 90 4.17 2.97 -7.85
N TYR A 91 4.61 3.92 -7.03
CA TYR A 91 4.02 5.25 -6.91
C TYR A 91 5.11 6.29 -7.11
N GLU A 92 4.94 7.21 -8.06
CA GLU A 92 5.97 8.22 -8.40
C GLU A 92 7.35 7.63 -8.75
N ASN A 93 7.38 6.44 -9.35
CA ASN A 93 8.58 5.63 -9.63
C ASN A 93 9.28 5.04 -8.39
N HIS A 94 8.60 5.03 -7.25
CA HIS A 94 9.12 4.47 -6.01
C HIS A 94 8.36 3.21 -5.58
N LYS A 95 9.06 2.35 -4.84
CA LYS A 95 8.52 1.10 -4.30
C LYS A 95 7.44 1.34 -3.27
N ILE A 96 6.34 0.60 -3.39
CA ILE A 96 5.25 0.58 -2.42
C ILE A 96 5.45 -0.61 -1.48
N PHE A 97 5.63 -0.32 -0.19
CA PHE A 97 5.72 -1.30 0.89
C PHE A 97 4.38 -2.00 1.16
N SER A 98 3.29 -1.21 1.17
CA SER A 98 1.95 -1.71 1.46
C SER A 98 0.93 -0.88 0.73
N VAL A 99 -0.12 -1.52 0.20
CA VAL A 99 -1.26 -0.83 -0.40
C VAL A 99 -2.54 -1.56 -0.08
N GLN A 100 -3.61 -0.81 0.18
CA GLN A 100 -4.92 -1.38 0.42
C GLN A 100 -6.04 -0.44 -0.03
N LEU A 101 -7.06 -0.99 -0.68
CA LEU A 101 -8.33 -0.29 -0.88
C LEU A 101 -9.15 -0.29 0.41
N SER A 102 -9.79 0.83 0.66
CA SER A 102 -10.83 0.92 1.68
C SER A 102 -11.99 -0.03 1.38
N PRO A 103 -12.80 -0.42 2.38
CA PRO A 103 -13.90 -1.35 2.16
C PRO A 103 -14.95 -0.87 1.16
N LEU A 104 -15.20 0.45 1.08
CA LEU A 104 -16.10 1.03 0.07
C LEU A 104 -15.41 1.25 -1.29
N LYS A 105 -14.12 0.92 -1.41
CA LYS A 105 -13.29 1.07 -2.61
C LYS A 105 -13.23 2.50 -3.16
N ASN A 106 -13.52 3.50 -2.33
CA ASN A 106 -13.47 4.92 -2.68
C ASN A 106 -12.24 5.62 -2.10
N ARG A 107 -11.33 4.86 -1.48
CA ARG A 107 -10.03 5.32 -0.97
C ARG A 107 -8.98 4.25 -1.14
N ILE A 108 -7.75 4.70 -1.31
CA ILE A 108 -6.54 3.88 -1.33
C ILE A 108 -5.56 4.43 -0.30
N GLY A 109 -5.07 3.56 0.56
CA GLY A 109 -3.98 3.85 1.49
C GLY A 109 -2.74 3.14 1.03
N LEU A 110 -1.58 3.81 1.08
CA LEU A 110 -0.30 3.21 0.76
C LEU A 110 0.80 3.66 1.73
N PHE A 111 1.75 2.76 1.93
CA PHE A 111 3.07 3.04 2.47
C PHE A 111 4.10 2.89 1.35
N TYR A 112 4.97 3.89 1.18
CA TYR A 112 6.02 3.86 0.15
C TYR A 112 7.28 4.55 0.63
N TYR A 113 8.41 4.21 -0.02
CA TYR A 113 9.69 4.84 0.22
C TYR A 113 9.86 6.00 -0.76
N PRO A 114 9.90 7.27 -0.34
CA PRO A 114 9.98 8.41 -1.26
C PRO A 114 11.37 8.56 -1.91
N ASP A 115 12.33 7.72 -1.50
CA ASP A 115 13.69 7.69 -2.01
C ASP A 115 14.25 6.26 -1.97
N ASP A 116 15.37 6.04 -2.64
CA ASP A 116 16.01 4.72 -2.73
C ASP A 116 16.77 4.34 -1.43
N SER A 117 16.90 5.26 -0.47
CA SER A 117 17.65 4.99 0.78
C SER A 117 16.91 4.02 1.69
N GLN A 118 15.59 3.91 1.52
CA GLN A 118 14.71 3.17 2.41
C GLN A 118 14.85 3.60 3.88
N GLU A 119 15.29 4.85 4.13
CA GLU A 119 15.39 5.44 5.47
C GLU A 119 14.13 6.25 5.84
N ASN A 120 13.26 6.51 4.86
CA ASN A 120 12.00 7.22 5.04
C ASN A 120 10.83 6.37 4.54
N LEU A 121 9.79 6.19 5.35
CA LEU A 121 8.56 5.53 4.94
C LEU A 121 7.42 6.53 5.08
N GLU A 122 6.69 6.77 4.00
CA GLU A 122 5.58 7.72 3.98
C GLU A 122 4.25 7.00 3.88
N ALA A 123 3.28 7.40 4.70
CA ALA A 123 1.87 7.06 4.50
C ALA A 123 1.22 8.10 3.60
N LYS A 124 0.52 7.64 2.56
CA LYS A 124 -0.39 8.49 1.80
C LYS A 124 -1.76 7.84 1.67
N ILE A 125 -2.79 8.67 1.73
CA ILE A 125 -4.17 8.24 1.55
C ILE A 125 -4.80 9.12 0.48
N PHE A 126 -5.42 8.48 -0.50
CA PHE A 126 -6.10 9.17 -1.58
C PHE A 126 -7.59 8.85 -1.56
N ASN A 127 -8.43 9.87 -1.71
CA ASN A 127 -9.81 9.69 -2.13
C ASN A 127 -9.85 9.38 -3.63
N ILE A 128 -10.77 8.49 -4.00
CA ILE A 128 -11.02 8.08 -5.37
C ILE A 128 -12.44 8.53 -5.70
N ASP A 129 -12.54 9.64 -6.42
CA ASP A 129 -13.84 10.19 -6.82
C ASP A 129 -13.83 10.41 -8.34
N GLN A 130 -14.71 9.70 -9.04
CA GLN A 130 -14.77 9.73 -10.51
C GLN A 130 -13.42 9.46 -11.22
N GLY A 131 -12.56 8.62 -10.63
CA GLY A 131 -11.23 8.30 -11.17
C GLY A 131 -10.16 9.35 -10.88
N VAL A 132 -10.48 10.40 -10.12
CA VAL A 132 -9.51 11.39 -9.65
C VAL A 132 -9.01 10.97 -8.28
N TYR A 133 -7.69 10.84 -8.17
CA TYR A 133 -6.99 10.56 -6.92
C TYR A 133 -6.60 11.88 -6.25
N LYS A 134 -7.12 12.13 -5.05
CA LYS A 134 -6.77 13.31 -4.26
C LYS A 134 -6.18 12.90 -2.93
N GLU A 135 -4.94 13.31 -2.67
CA GLU A 135 -4.29 13.11 -1.38
C GLU A 135 -5.09 13.82 -0.27
N ILE A 136 -5.34 13.11 0.82
CA ILE A 136 -6.07 13.61 2.00
C ILE A 136 -5.27 13.46 3.30
N TYR A 137 -4.16 12.73 3.27
CA TYR A 137 -3.27 12.54 4.41
C TYR A 137 -1.85 12.21 3.95
N HIS A 138 -0.86 12.75 4.67
CA HIS A 138 0.57 12.52 4.49
C HIS A 138 1.28 12.51 5.85
N SER A 139 2.13 11.51 6.11
CA SER A 139 3.04 11.53 7.25
C SER A 139 4.32 10.73 7.02
N ASN A 140 5.39 11.13 7.72
CA ASN A 140 6.70 10.48 7.66
C ASN A 140 6.90 9.58 8.88
N PHE A 141 7.32 8.35 8.64
CA PHE A 141 7.75 7.40 9.66
C PHE A 141 9.20 7.01 9.40
N HIS A 142 9.92 6.70 10.47
CA HIS A 142 11.14 5.92 10.32
C HIS A 142 10.74 4.48 9.95
N PRO A 143 11.22 3.90 8.84
CA PRO A 143 10.79 2.60 8.33
C PRO A 143 10.95 1.47 9.34
N TRP A 144 12.05 1.47 10.10
CA TRP A 144 12.30 0.49 11.17
C TRP A 144 11.32 0.59 12.35
N ASN A 145 10.49 1.63 12.39
CA ASN A 145 9.40 1.71 13.35
C ASN A 145 8.14 1.03 12.83
N VAL A 146 7.90 0.85 11.53
CA VAL A 146 6.66 0.24 11.03
C VAL A 146 6.83 -1.28 10.95
N GLY A 147 5.99 -2.00 11.70
CA GLY A 147 6.09 -3.46 11.87
C GLY A 147 5.11 -4.27 11.02
N GLY A 148 4.31 -3.62 10.17
CA GLY A 148 3.28 -4.30 9.39
C GLY A 148 2.57 -3.40 8.38
N ASN A 149 1.76 -4.05 7.56
CA ASN A 149 1.00 -3.43 6.49
C ASN A 149 -0.05 -2.44 7.01
N LEU A 150 -0.42 -1.48 6.17
CA LEU A 150 -1.58 -0.63 6.38
C LEU A 150 -2.85 -1.48 6.28
N GLN A 151 -3.73 -1.39 7.28
CA GLN A 151 -5.00 -2.10 7.32
C GLN A 151 -6.16 -1.12 7.54
N TRP A 152 -7.21 -1.19 6.73
CA TRP A 152 -8.42 -0.39 6.91
C TRP A 152 -9.26 -0.93 8.07
N LEU A 153 -9.73 -0.05 8.96
CA LEU A 153 -10.73 -0.36 9.98
C LEU A 153 -11.97 0.50 9.74
N GLY A 154 -12.92 -0.05 8.98
CA GLY A 154 -13.98 0.75 8.39
C GLY A 154 -13.47 1.57 7.21
N ASN A 155 -14.18 2.63 6.85
CA ASN A 155 -13.82 3.46 5.68
C ASN A 155 -13.00 4.70 6.04
N ASP A 156 -13.01 5.10 7.31
CA ASP A 156 -12.45 6.38 7.77
C ASP A 156 -11.22 6.22 8.66
N HIS A 157 -10.83 4.98 8.96
CA HIS A 157 -9.65 4.73 9.76
C HIS A 157 -8.77 3.68 9.13
N VAL A 158 -7.46 3.84 9.35
CA VAL A 158 -6.46 2.82 9.08
C VAL A 158 -5.70 2.54 10.36
N PHE A 159 -5.22 1.32 10.52
CA PHE A 159 -4.30 0.97 11.58
C PHE A 159 -3.12 0.21 11.01
N PHE A 160 -2.02 0.25 11.74
CA PHE A 160 -0.80 -0.46 11.41
C PHE A 160 0.02 -0.64 12.69
N THR A 161 0.93 -1.61 12.63
CA THR A 161 1.77 -1.94 13.77
C THR A 161 3.08 -1.19 13.68
N VAL A 162 3.65 -0.93 14.86
CA VAL A 162 4.98 -0.36 15.00
C VAL A 162 5.84 -1.21 15.93
N HIS A 163 7.13 -1.27 15.67
CA HIS A 163 8.09 -1.91 16.55
C HIS A 163 8.24 -1.10 17.85
N CYS A 164 8.17 -1.77 19.00
CA CYS A 164 8.45 -1.15 20.30
C CYS A 164 9.40 -1.98 21.19
N GLY A 165 9.94 -3.10 20.67
CA GLY A 165 10.82 -4.02 21.39
C GLY A 165 10.54 -5.48 21.02
N SER A 166 11.22 -6.43 21.68
CA SER A 166 11.08 -7.87 21.41
C SER A 166 9.80 -8.51 21.97
N SER A 167 9.17 -7.89 22.96
CA SER A 167 7.99 -8.43 23.66
C SER A 167 6.76 -7.51 23.60
N CYS A 168 6.82 -6.48 22.76
CA CYS A 168 5.68 -5.60 22.54
C CYS A 168 5.53 -5.23 21.07
N GLN A 169 4.31 -4.92 20.69
CA GLN A 169 3.97 -4.36 19.39
C GLN A 169 3.16 -3.09 19.63
N GLY A 170 3.64 -1.95 19.13
CA GLY A 170 2.84 -0.75 19.12
C GLY A 170 1.75 -0.88 18.05
N LEU A 171 0.61 -0.26 18.30
CA LEU A 171 -0.52 -0.28 17.39
C LEU A 171 -1.05 1.15 17.23
N ILE A 172 -0.95 1.69 16.02
CA ILE A 172 -1.41 3.02 15.67
C ILE A 172 -2.75 2.90 14.97
N LEU A 173 -3.70 3.75 15.37
CA LEU A 173 -4.95 4.02 14.65
C LEU A 173 -4.90 5.45 14.14
N LEU A 174 -5.18 5.64 12.86
CA LEU A 174 -5.21 6.94 12.19
C LEU A 174 -6.62 7.18 11.65
N ASP A 175 -7.21 8.32 12.02
CA ASP A 175 -8.38 8.89 11.36
C ASP A 175 -7.93 9.61 10.09
N VAL A 176 -8.38 9.13 8.93
CA VAL A 176 -7.92 9.60 7.62
C VAL A 176 -8.55 10.93 7.20
N ILE A 177 -9.63 11.34 7.88
CA ILE A 177 -10.32 12.61 7.64
C ILE A 177 -9.68 13.72 8.46
N THR A 178 -9.39 13.45 9.74
CA THR A 178 -8.88 14.47 10.66
C THR A 178 -7.36 14.44 10.81
N GLY A 179 -6.69 13.37 10.36
CA GLY A 179 -5.27 13.15 10.56
C GLY A 179 -4.89 12.81 12.01
N LYS A 180 -5.87 12.68 12.91
CA LYS A 180 -5.61 12.35 14.32
C LYS A 180 -5.17 10.92 14.47
N THR A 181 -4.16 10.71 15.31
CA THR A 181 -3.64 9.39 15.64
C THR A 181 -3.92 9.03 17.10
N HIS A 182 -4.21 7.75 17.31
CA HIS A 182 -4.24 7.12 18.62
C HIS A 182 -3.20 6.00 18.64
N SER A 183 -2.48 5.88 19.75
CA SER A 183 -1.50 4.82 19.94
C SER A 183 -1.85 3.97 21.17
N THR A 184 -1.48 2.71 21.08
CA THR A 184 -1.49 1.76 22.21
C THR A 184 -0.36 0.73 22.02
N THR A 185 -0.08 -0.02 23.07
CA THR A 185 0.95 -1.06 23.07
C THR A 185 0.32 -2.39 23.40
N ILE A 186 0.44 -3.35 22.50
CA ILE A 186 0.10 -4.74 22.73
C ILE A 186 1.29 -5.40 23.41
N ALA A 187 1.06 -6.01 24.57
CA ALA A 187 2.07 -6.79 25.27
C ALA A 187 1.77 -8.29 25.09
N SER A 188 2.78 -9.02 24.64
CA SER A 188 2.70 -10.48 24.49
C SER A 188 3.69 -11.11 25.46
N MET A 189 3.18 -11.95 26.36
CA MET A 189 3.96 -12.59 27.40
C MET A 189 3.95 -14.09 27.17
N SER A 190 5.13 -14.69 27.14
CA SER A 190 5.32 -16.14 27.12
C SER A 190 6.39 -16.49 28.15
N SER A 191 6.13 -17.50 28.98
CA SER A 191 7.00 -17.93 30.06
C SER A 191 7.00 -19.44 30.15
N VAL A 192 8.11 -20.05 30.56
CA VAL A 192 8.21 -21.51 30.75
C VAL A 192 7.21 -22.01 31.81
N LYS A 193 6.75 -21.14 32.71
CA LYS A 193 5.86 -21.49 33.83
C LYS A 193 4.39 -21.12 33.62
N GLU A 194 4.09 -20.22 32.69
CA GLU A 194 2.73 -19.71 32.47
C GLU A 194 2.34 -19.85 31.01
N LYS A 195 1.06 -20.14 30.74
CA LYS A 195 0.55 -20.13 29.37
C LYS A 195 0.73 -18.74 28.78
N SER A 196 1.09 -18.67 27.49
CA SER A 196 1.14 -17.39 26.78
C SER A 196 -0.17 -16.64 26.86
N TYR A 197 -0.06 -15.33 26.93
CA TYR A 197 -1.20 -14.43 26.89
C TYR A 197 -0.82 -13.10 26.24
N THR A 198 -1.85 -12.41 25.74
CA THR A 198 -1.75 -11.06 25.20
C THR A 198 -2.57 -10.09 26.03
N ILE A 199 -2.03 -8.90 26.27
CA ILE A 199 -2.74 -7.74 26.82
C ILE A 199 -2.88 -6.69 25.72
N PHE A 200 -4.11 -6.25 25.49
CA PHE A 200 -4.45 -5.16 24.57
C PHE A 200 -5.19 -4.05 25.34
N PRO A 201 -4.54 -2.90 25.59
CA PRO A 201 -5.22 -1.70 26.04
C PRO A 201 -5.90 -1.05 24.84
N ASP A 202 -7.21 -0.83 24.89
CA ASP A 202 -7.88 -0.16 23.77
C ASP A 202 -7.37 1.28 23.56
N TRP A 203 -7.58 1.82 22.36
CA TRP A 203 -7.10 3.17 22.02
C TRP A 203 -7.76 4.30 22.80
N PHE A 204 -9.00 4.11 23.24
CA PHE A 204 -9.93 5.19 23.62
C PHE A 204 -10.13 5.29 25.12
N SER A 205 -10.58 4.21 25.74
CA SER A 205 -10.83 4.09 27.17
C SER A 205 -9.61 3.60 27.95
N LYS A 206 -8.60 3.05 27.26
CA LYS A 206 -7.44 2.38 27.87
C LYS A 206 -7.80 1.17 28.72
N LYS A 207 -9.04 0.66 28.59
CA LYS A 207 -9.44 -0.62 29.17
C LYS A 207 -8.56 -1.72 28.60
N GLU A 208 -7.98 -2.51 29.50
CA GLU A 208 -7.16 -3.65 29.13
C GLU A 208 -8.03 -4.89 28.89
N PHE A 209 -7.78 -5.54 27.76
CA PHE A 209 -8.31 -6.85 27.43
C PHE A 209 -7.18 -7.86 27.51
N ARG A 210 -7.38 -8.94 28.27
CA ARG A 210 -6.43 -10.04 28.40
C ARG A 210 -6.99 -11.27 27.70
N PHE A 211 -6.18 -11.89 26.85
CA PHE A 211 -6.52 -13.08 26.08
C PHE A 211 -5.48 -14.16 26.26
N ASP A 212 -5.91 -15.42 26.28
CA ASP A 212 -4.99 -16.55 26.20
C ASP A 212 -4.39 -16.63 24.78
N GLY A 213 -3.10 -16.97 24.72
CA GLY A 213 -2.32 -17.06 23.49
C GLY A 213 -1.69 -15.75 23.03
N LEU A 214 -1.14 -15.78 21.82
CA LEU A 214 -0.43 -14.71 21.14
C LEU A 214 -1.20 -14.26 19.90
N ILE A 215 -1.10 -12.98 19.54
CA ILE A 215 -1.62 -12.48 18.26
C ILE A 215 -0.68 -12.93 17.14
N ASN A 216 -1.20 -13.68 16.18
CA ASN A 216 -0.48 -14.05 14.96
C ASN A 216 -0.76 -13.06 13.83
N GLU A 217 -1.98 -12.57 13.73
CA GLU A 217 -2.41 -11.66 12.66
C GLU A 217 -3.47 -10.69 13.17
N MET A 218 -3.45 -9.46 12.65
CA MET A 218 -4.44 -8.43 12.95
C MET A 218 -5.02 -7.89 11.65
N ASN A 219 -6.35 -7.91 11.55
CA ASN A 219 -7.06 -7.46 10.36
C ASN A 219 -8.22 -6.53 10.73
N GLY A 220 -8.53 -5.62 9.81
CA GLY A 220 -9.81 -4.95 9.81
C GLY A 220 -10.78 -5.71 8.90
N GLU A 221 -11.97 -5.99 9.40
CA GLU A 221 -13.03 -6.66 8.65
C GLU A 221 -14.27 -5.80 8.57
N MET A 222 -14.94 -5.82 7.42
CA MET A 222 -16.30 -5.30 7.29
C MET A 222 -17.28 -6.46 7.18
N LYS A 223 -18.26 -6.52 8.09
CA LYS A 223 -19.34 -7.50 8.06
C LYS A 223 -20.67 -6.84 8.40
N ASP A 224 -21.67 -7.01 7.54
CA ASP A 224 -23.01 -6.42 7.69
C ASP A 224 -22.97 -4.91 7.93
N GLY A 225 -22.10 -4.20 7.19
CA GLY A 225 -21.91 -2.75 7.31
C GLY A 225 -21.19 -2.28 8.57
N LYS A 226 -20.67 -3.21 9.40
CA LYS A 226 -19.95 -2.90 10.64
C LYS A 226 -18.48 -3.22 10.49
N ALA A 227 -17.64 -2.37 11.06
CA ALA A 227 -16.19 -2.53 11.10
C ALA A 227 -15.79 -3.32 12.35
N TYR A 228 -14.89 -4.29 12.18
CA TYR A 228 -14.34 -5.10 13.25
C TYR A 228 -12.83 -5.08 13.20
N LEU A 229 -12.20 -4.88 14.35
CA LEU A 229 -10.80 -5.24 14.56
C LEU A 229 -10.77 -6.71 14.96
N VAL A 230 -10.01 -7.53 14.23
CA VAL A 230 -9.96 -8.97 14.41
C VAL A 230 -8.54 -9.39 14.70
N PHE A 231 -8.34 -10.07 15.82
CA PHE A 231 -7.09 -10.71 16.18
C PHE A 231 -7.20 -12.21 15.98
N LYS A 232 -6.36 -12.76 15.11
CA LYS A 232 -6.20 -14.21 15.00
C LYS A 232 -5.19 -14.66 16.03
N MET A 233 -5.65 -15.50 16.96
CA MET A 233 -4.89 -15.93 18.11
C MET A 233 -4.24 -17.28 17.86
N VAL A 234 -3.05 -17.51 18.43
CA VAL A 234 -2.33 -18.80 18.39
C VAL A 234 -1.77 -19.12 19.77
N ARG A 235 -1.49 -20.40 20.03
CA ARG A 235 -0.69 -20.83 21.19
C ARG A 235 0.82 -20.72 20.87
N ASP A 236 1.65 -20.94 21.88
CA ASP A 236 3.12 -21.01 21.72
C ASP A 236 3.58 -22.08 20.72
N ASP A 237 2.79 -23.15 20.54
CA ASP A 237 3.07 -24.21 19.57
C ASP A 237 2.56 -23.90 18.14
N GLY A 238 2.03 -22.69 17.93
CA GLY A 238 1.50 -22.24 16.64
C GLY A 238 0.08 -22.74 16.33
N ALA A 239 -0.53 -23.56 17.19
CA ALA A 239 -1.91 -23.98 16.95
C ALA A 239 -2.88 -22.80 17.11
N ALA A 240 -3.80 -22.68 16.16
CA ALA A 240 -4.83 -21.64 16.16
C ALA A 240 -5.74 -21.73 17.39
N LEU A 241 -6.10 -20.56 17.91
CA LEU A 241 -7.12 -20.34 18.92
C LEU A 241 -8.29 -19.57 18.33
N GLU A 242 -9.35 -19.41 19.13
CA GLU A 242 -10.48 -18.57 18.77
C GLU A 242 -10.05 -17.11 18.51
N GLU A 243 -10.57 -16.55 17.42
CA GLU A 243 -10.36 -15.15 17.08
C GLU A 243 -10.98 -14.22 18.13
N LYS A 244 -10.37 -13.04 18.32
CA LYS A 244 -10.91 -11.98 19.19
C LYS A 244 -11.36 -10.82 18.34
N ARG A 245 -12.65 -10.49 18.43
CA ARG A 245 -13.31 -9.50 17.57
C ARG A 245 -13.77 -8.30 18.38
N PHE A 246 -13.52 -7.11 17.87
CA PHE A 246 -13.96 -5.86 18.47
C PHE A 246 -14.76 -5.06 17.45
N LEU A 247 -16.03 -4.80 17.74
CA LEU A 247 -16.83 -3.86 16.97
C LEU A 247 -16.26 -2.46 17.14
N PHE A 248 -15.91 -1.84 16.03
CA PHE A 248 -15.40 -0.48 15.96
C PHE A 248 -16.48 0.50 15.54
N THR A 249 -16.64 1.59 16.31
CA THR A 249 -17.67 2.62 16.07
C THR A 249 -17.09 3.95 15.58
N GLY A 250 -15.80 4.00 15.23
CA GLY A 250 -15.09 5.25 14.93
C GLY A 250 -14.38 5.86 16.14
N ASN A 251 -14.95 5.72 17.33
CA ASN A 251 -14.44 6.35 18.56
C ASN A 251 -14.46 5.42 19.79
N SER A 252 -14.81 4.16 19.61
CA SER A 252 -14.83 3.16 20.67
C SER A 252 -14.62 1.75 20.10
N LEU A 253 -14.21 0.83 20.98
CA LEU A 253 -14.15 -0.60 20.71
C LEU A 253 -15.07 -1.34 21.69
N LYS A 254 -15.86 -2.26 21.16
CA LYS A 254 -16.67 -3.19 21.96
C LYS A 254 -16.27 -4.61 21.63
N PHE A 255 -15.74 -5.33 22.61
CA PHE A 255 -15.43 -6.75 22.46
C PHE A 255 -16.70 -7.56 22.22
N ILE A 256 -16.66 -8.42 21.20
CA ILE A 256 -17.73 -9.33 20.80
C ILE A 256 -17.17 -10.75 20.93
N ASN A 257 -17.84 -11.57 21.73
CA ASN A 257 -17.60 -13.01 21.77
C ASN A 257 -18.10 -13.65 20.48
#